data_AF-A0AAJ1JX98-F1
#
_entry.id   AF-A0AAJ1JX98-F1
#
_cell.length_a   1.000
_cell.length_b   1.000
_cell.length_c   1.000
_cell.angle_alpha   90.00
_cell.angle_beta   90.00
_cell.angle_gamma   90.00
#
_symmetry.space_group_name_H-M   'P 1'
#
loop_
_entity.id
_entity.type
_entity.pdbx_description
1 polymer ?
#
loop_
_entity_poly.entity_id
_entity_poly.type
_entity_poly.pdbx_seq_one_letter_code
_entity_poly.pdbx_strand_id
1 'polypeptide(L)'
;MDQDSNKKTDKSIKDAPNYPEGFQNRQSGTTKNTINNKELLNYLRQIESGERYKVYKDGYTLSDEKITLHYFQSGSGIILILK
;
A
#
# COMPACT_ATOMS: atom_id res chain seq x y z
N MET A 1 -16.75 -0.23 -23.09
CA MET A 1 -16.96 -0.81 -21.74
C MET A 1 -15.75 -0.39 -20.95
N ASP A 2 -15.78 0.84 -20.45
CA ASP A 2 -14.64 1.48 -19.80
C ASP A 2 -14.53 0.95 -18.38
N GLN A 3 -13.60 0.01 -18.18
CA GLN A 3 -13.29 -0.51 -16.86
C GLN A 3 -12.29 0.43 -16.19
N ASP A 4 -12.85 1.24 -15.29
CA ASP A 4 -12.28 1.51 -13.97
C ASP A 4 -11.05 2.43 -13.89
N SER A 5 -11.32 3.72 -13.97
CA SER A 5 -10.37 4.84 -13.81
C SER A 5 -9.75 4.98 -12.41
N ASN A 6 -9.95 4.03 -11.49
CA ASN A 6 -9.69 4.27 -10.06
C ASN A 6 -8.44 3.59 -9.50
N LYS A 7 -7.51 3.20 -10.35
CA LYS A 7 -6.34 2.42 -9.95
C LYS A 7 -5.02 3.13 -10.27
N LYS A 8 -4.37 3.69 -9.25
CA LYS A 8 -3.03 4.29 -9.37
C LYS A 8 -1.97 3.29 -8.90
N THR A 9 -1.05 2.93 -9.77
CA THR A 9 0.14 2.13 -9.44
C THR A 9 1.31 3.10 -9.28
N ASP A 10 1.79 3.24 -8.06
CA ASP A 10 2.89 4.16 -7.74
C ASP A 10 4.16 3.37 -7.39
N LYS A 11 5.32 3.94 -7.69
CA LYS A 11 6.61 3.38 -7.27
C LYS A 11 6.94 3.73 -5.81
N SER A 12 6.20 4.68 -5.23
CA SER A 12 6.40 5.17 -3.87
C SER A 12 5.06 5.41 -3.19
N ILE A 13 4.94 5.02 -1.92
CA ILE A 13 3.76 5.36 -1.10
C ILE A 13 3.63 6.86 -0.87
N LYS A 14 4.72 7.63 -1.03
CA LYS A 14 4.71 9.09 -0.89
C LYS A 14 3.87 9.77 -1.97
N ASP A 15 3.64 9.10 -3.10
CA ASP A 15 2.86 9.63 -4.22
C ASP A 15 1.35 9.31 -4.08
N ALA A 16 0.97 8.71 -2.95
CA ALA A 16 -0.41 8.42 -2.61
C ALA A 16 -1.20 9.72 -2.40
N PRO A 17 -2.45 9.80 -2.88
CA PRO A 17 -3.27 11.00 -2.70
C PRO A 17 -3.53 11.36 -1.23
N ASN A 18 -3.50 10.37 -0.33
CA ASN A 18 -3.72 10.56 1.11
C ASN A 18 -2.44 10.28 1.92
N TYR A 19 -1.25 10.46 1.33
CA TYR A 19 -0.02 10.35 2.09
C TYR A 19 0.03 11.48 3.12
N PRO A 20 0.20 11.18 4.43
CA PRO A 20 0.21 12.22 5.45
C PRO A 20 1.43 13.12 5.28
N GLU A 21 1.19 14.43 5.21
CA GLU A 21 2.25 15.41 5.13
C GLU A 21 3.16 15.32 6.36
N GLY A 22 4.46 15.30 6.12
CA GLY A 22 5.46 15.17 7.18
C GLY A 22 5.46 13.84 7.93
N PHE A 23 4.85 12.78 7.38
CA PHE A 23 4.90 11.44 7.98
C PHE A 23 6.33 11.01 8.31
N GLN A 24 6.53 10.70 9.59
CA GLN A 24 7.80 10.20 10.11
C GLN A 24 7.69 8.71 10.40
N ASN A 25 8.59 7.95 9.79
CA ASN A 25 8.59 6.51 9.84
C ASN A 25 9.07 6.04 11.23
N ARG A 26 8.28 5.21 11.94
CA ARG A 26 8.73 4.62 13.21
C ARG A 26 9.82 3.57 12.94
N GLN A 27 10.86 3.55 13.75
CA GLN A 27 11.89 2.51 13.69
C GLN A 27 11.24 1.12 13.84
N SER A 28 11.56 0.20 12.93
CA SER A 28 10.94 -1.14 12.86
C SER A 28 9.40 -1.13 12.78
N GLY A 29 8.81 -0.04 12.29
CA GLY A 29 7.36 0.12 12.16
C GLY A 29 6.77 -0.52 10.89
N THR A 30 7.53 -1.31 10.14
CA THR A 30 7.06 -1.91 8.88
C THR A 30 6.79 -3.40 9.05
N THR A 31 5.55 -3.81 8.81
CA THR A 31 5.13 -5.22 8.78
C THR A 31 4.63 -5.58 7.40
N LYS A 32 5.07 -6.73 6.87
CA LYS A 32 4.72 -7.23 5.54
C LYS A 32 4.11 -8.62 5.66
N ASN A 33 2.84 -8.76 5.29
CA ASN A 33 2.09 -10.00 5.39
C ASN A 33 1.70 -10.51 4.00
N THR A 34 1.93 -11.79 3.72
CA THR A 34 1.44 -12.44 2.50
C THR A 34 -0.09 -12.45 2.49
N ILE A 35 -0.68 -12.16 1.33
CA ILE A 35 -2.13 -12.14 1.19
C ILE A 35 -2.65 -13.55 0.98
N ASN A 36 -3.39 -14.05 1.97
CA ASN A 36 -3.99 -15.39 1.93
C ASN A 36 -5.45 -15.37 1.43
N ASN A 37 -6.09 -14.21 1.33
CA ASN A 37 -7.44 -14.08 0.77
C ASN A 37 -7.37 -14.25 -0.76
N LYS A 38 -7.99 -15.32 -1.28
CA LYS A 38 -7.93 -15.70 -2.69
C LYS A 38 -8.59 -14.67 -3.62
N GLU A 39 -9.74 -14.12 -3.25
CA GLU A 39 -10.45 -13.14 -4.08
C GLU A 39 -9.65 -11.84 -4.21
N LEU A 40 -9.18 -11.31 -3.09
CA LEU A 40 -8.32 -10.13 -3.06
C LEU A 40 -7.02 -10.38 -3.83
N LEU A 41 -6.39 -11.55 -3.63
CA LEU A 41 -5.16 -11.91 -4.34
C LEU A 41 -5.39 -11.98 -5.86
N ASN A 42 -6.51 -12.55 -6.31
CA ASN A 42 -6.88 -12.60 -7.72
C ASN A 42 -7.10 -11.21 -8.30
N TYR A 43 -7.84 -10.35 -7.60
CA TYR A 43 -8.02 -8.95 -8.00
C TYR A 43 -6.68 -8.23 -8.14
N LEU A 44 -5.78 -8.36 -7.15
CA LEU A 44 -4.46 -7.75 -7.22
C LEU A 44 -3.64 -8.31 -8.40
N ARG A 45 -3.72 -9.62 -8.66
CA ARG A 45 -2.99 -10.27 -9.75
C ARG A 45 -3.44 -9.88 -11.15
N GLN A 46 -4.66 -9.38 -11.32
CA GLN A 46 -5.11 -8.81 -12.61
C GLN A 46 -4.27 -7.60 -13.05
N ILE A 47 -3.52 -6.99 -12.13
CA ILE A 47 -2.70 -5.80 -12.41
C ILE A 47 -1.23 -6.15 -12.53
N GLU A 48 -0.77 -7.02 -11.64
CA GLU A 48 0.58 -7.56 -11.72
C GLU A 48 0.55 -8.94 -11.08
N SER A 49 0.92 -9.93 -11.88
CA SER A 49 1.05 -11.31 -11.45
C SER A 49 2.14 -11.48 -10.39
N GLY A 50 2.07 -12.58 -9.64
CA GLY A 50 3.09 -12.94 -8.66
C GLY A 50 2.65 -12.77 -7.21
N GLU A 51 3.64 -12.65 -6.33
CA GLU A 51 3.44 -12.50 -4.89
C GLU A 51 2.88 -11.12 -4.55
N ARG A 52 1.94 -11.11 -3.61
CA ARG A 52 1.29 -9.89 -3.13
C ARG A 52 1.31 -9.86 -1.62
N TYR A 53 1.55 -8.68 -1.10
CA TYR A 53 1.73 -8.42 0.31
C TYR A 53 0.84 -7.28 0.77
N LYS A 54 0.26 -7.42 1.95
CA LYS A 54 -0.33 -6.32 2.69
C LYS A 54 0.75 -5.73 3.60
N VAL A 55 1.05 -4.46 3.41
CA VAL A 55 2.08 -3.75 4.16
C VAL A 55 1.44 -2.77 5.12
N TYR A 56 1.94 -2.79 6.34
CA TYR A 56 1.60 -1.88 7.42
C TYR A 56 2.84 -1.05 7.72
N LYS A 57 2.69 0.26 7.79
CA LYS A 57 3.79 1.18 8.06
C LYS A 57 3.40 2.17 9.14
N ASP A 58 3.87 1.91 10.35
CA ASP A 58 3.66 2.74 11.53
C ASP A 58 4.57 3.97 11.48
N GLY A 59 4.03 5.07 11.96
CA GLY A 59 4.76 6.32 12.07
C GLY A 59 3.96 7.35 12.84
N TYR A 60 4.40 8.59 12.67
CA TYR A 60 3.88 9.76 13.35
C TYR A 60 3.61 10.88 12.34
N THR A 61 2.59 11.68 12.58
CA THR A 61 2.36 12.94 11.88
C THR A 61 3.29 14.03 12.43
N LEU A 62 3.25 15.23 11.83
CA LEU A 62 3.94 16.42 12.38
C LEU A 62 3.43 16.82 13.78
N SER A 63 2.20 16.45 14.13
CA SER A 63 1.59 16.66 15.45
C SER A 63 1.96 15.57 16.48
N ASP A 64 2.89 14.66 16.14
CA ASP A 64 3.28 13.50 16.95
C ASP A 64 2.13 12.49 17.18
N GLU A 65 1.09 12.52 16.33
CA GLU A 65 0.00 11.56 16.39
C GLU A 65 0.41 10.25 15.71
N LYS A 66 0.24 9.14 16.44
CA LYS A 66 0.54 7.81 15.90
C LYS A 66 -0.46 7.44 14.81
N ILE A 67 0.07 7.08 13.64
CA ILE A 67 -0.73 6.60 12.51
C ILE A 67 -0.08 5.37 11.86
N THR A 68 -0.90 4.55 11.20
CA THR A 68 -0.44 3.38 10.45
C THR A 68 -0.95 3.49 9.01
N LEU A 69 -0.02 3.45 8.05
CA LEU A 69 -0.35 3.37 6.64
C LEU A 69 -0.58 1.91 6.23
N HIS A 70 -1.61 1.67 5.43
CA HIS A 70 -1.93 0.35 4.91
C HIS A 70 -1.96 0.38 3.38
N TYR A 71 -1.23 -0.53 2.74
CA TYR A 71 -1.14 -0.59 1.29
C TYR A 71 -0.80 -2.01 0.81
N PHE A 72 -1.01 -2.27 -0.48
CA PHE A 72 -0.60 -3.51 -1.10
C PHE A 72 0.69 -3.31 -1.88
N GLN A 73 1.60 -4.27 -1.79
CA GLN A 73 2.86 -4.26 -2.52
C GLN A 73 3.04 -5.57 -3.27
N SER A 74 3.50 -5.53 -4.52
CA SER A 74 3.95 -6.73 -5.23
C SER A 74 5.37 -7.13 -4.85
N GLY A 75 5.80 -8.33 -5.26
CA GLY A 75 7.18 -8.78 -5.12
C GLY A 75 8.21 -7.87 -5.81
N SER A 76 7.82 -7.20 -6.90
CA SER A 76 8.67 -6.26 -7.65
C SER A 76 8.74 -4.86 -7.02
N GLY A 77 7.93 -4.59 -5.98
CA GLY A 77 7.91 -3.31 -5.27
C GLY A 77 6.85 -2.33 -5.75
N ILE A 78 6.01 -2.68 -6.73
CA ILE A 78 4.89 -1.83 -7.16
C ILE A 78 3.88 -1.71 -6.00
N ILE A 79 3.48 -0.48 -5.70
CA ILE A 79 2.52 -0.15 -4.65
C ILE A 79 1.15 0.06 -5.28
N LEU A 80 0.16 -0.55 -4.65
CA LEU A 80 -1.24 -0.34 -4.93
C LEU A 80 -1.96 0.20 -3.70
N ILE A 81 -2.71 1.27 -3.93
CA ILE A 81 -3.59 1.88 -2.94
C ILE A 81 -5.00 1.77 -3.49
N LEU A 82 -5.89 1.17 -2.71
CA LEU A 82 -7.31 1.15 -3.04
C LEU A 82 -7.89 2.51 -2.63
N LYS A 83 -8.54 3.19 -3.58
CA LYS A 83 -9.29 4.42 -3.35
C LYS A 83 -10.72 4.12 -2.96
#